data_AF-A0A160N4Q1-F1
#
_entry.id   AF-A0A160N4Q1-F1
#
_cell.length_a   1.000
_cell.length_b   1.000
_cell.length_c   1.000
_cell.angle_alpha   90.00
_cell.angle_beta   90.00
_cell.angle_gamma   90.00
#
_symmetry.space_group_name_H-M   'P 1'
#
loop_
_entity.id
_entity.type
_entity.pdbx_description
1 polymer ?
#
loop_
_entity_poly.entity_id
_entity_poly.type
_entity_poly.pdbx_seq_one_letter_code
_entity_poly.pdbx_strand_id
1 'polypeptide(L)'
;MQNLANELPSIDADLTKRVARGFADTTEIISDHFRACGHPKSRAYSIANAVVAAAEGARTVARLQRSSAVFDALTTAFVTGHLE
;
A
#
# COMPACT_ATOMS: atom_id res chain seq x y z
N MET A 1 -11.90 3.45 -5.58
CA MET A 1 -10.60 3.68 -4.92
C MET A 1 -9.54 3.57 -6.01
N GLN A 2 -8.77 4.62 -6.28
CA GLN A 2 -7.80 4.68 -7.39
C GLN A 2 -6.43 4.23 -6.84
N ASN A 3 -5.96 3.06 -7.25
CA ASN A 3 -4.61 2.55 -6.98
C ASN A 3 -3.88 2.35 -8.32
N LEU A 4 -2.59 1.99 -8.30
CA LEU A 4 -1.84 1.67 -9.53
C LEU A 4 -2.47 0.52 -10.35
N ALA A 5 -3.34 -0.30 -9.75
CA ALA A 5 -4.14 -1.28 -10.50
C ALA A 5 -5.30 -0.65 -11.30
N ASN A 6 -5.62 0.63 -11.11
CA ASN A 6 -6.56 1.36 -11.98
C ASN A 6 -5.86 2.19 -13.06
N GLU A 7 -4.52 2.30 -13.02
CA GLU A 7 -3.70 2.83 -14.13
C GLU A 7 -3.25 1.71 -15.07
N LEU A 8 -3.93 0.57 -15.09
CA LEU A 8 -3.53 -0.54 -15.94
C LEU A 8 -3.75 -0.13 -17.41
N PRO A 9 -2.68 0.03 -18.19
CA PRO A 9 -2.80 0.36 -19.60
C PRO A 9 -3.58 -0.75 -20.29
N SER A 10 -4.37 -0.40 -21.30
CA SER A 10 -5.23 -1.29 -22.11
C SER A 10 -4.47 -2.37 -22.92
N ILE A 11 -3.22 -2.66 -22.53
CA ILE A 11 -2.27 -3.52 -23.23
C ILE A 11 -2.58 -5.00 -22.98
N ASP A 12 -2.95 -5.40 -21.76
CA ASP A 12 -3.22 -6.81 -21.42
C ASP A 12 -4.19 -6.95 -20.22
N ALA A 13 -5.40 -7.44 -20.49
CA ALA A 13 -6.47 -7.62 -19.50
C ALA A 13 -6.20 -8.75 -18.50
N ASP A 14 -5.45 -9.78 -18.88
CA ASP A 14 -5.15 -10.90 -17.99
C ASP A 14 -3.98 -10.59 -17.07
N LEU A 15 -2.97 -9.89 -17.58
CA LEU A 15 -1.95 -9.26 -16.74
C LEU A 15 -2.59 -8.31 -15.74
N THR A 16 -3.52 -7.48 -16.20
CA THR A 16 -4.27 -6.54 -15.36
C THR A 16 -4.94 -7.24 -14.18
N LYS A 17 -5.70 -8.31 -14.45
CA LYS A 17 -6.35 -9.12 -13.41
C LYS A 17 -5.34 -9.74 -12.44
N ARG A 18 -4.19 -10.23 -12.94
CA ARG A 18 -3.15 -10.83 -12.10
C ARG A 18 -2.54 -9.80 -11.14
N VAL A 19 -2.24 -8.60 -11.64
CA VAL A 19 -1.73 -7.50 -10.82
C VAL A 19 -2.76 -7.08 -9.77
N ALA A 20 -4.02 -6.90 -10.17
CA ALA A 20 -5.10 -6.56 -9.24
C ALA A 20 -5.27 -7.60 -8.13
N ARG A 21 -5.18 -8.90 -8.44
CA ARG A 21 -5.18 -9.97 -7.44
C ARG A 21 -4.01 -9.86 -6.47
N GLY A 22 -2.79 -9.62 -6.97
CA GLY A 22 -1.62 -9.46 -6.10
C GLY A 22 -1.78 -8.30 -5.09
N PHE A 23 -2.37 -7.18 -5.51
CA PHE A 23 -2.70 -6.09 -4.59
C PHE A 23 -3.77 -6.47 -3.58
N ALA A 24 -4.85 -7.14 -4.01
CA ALA A 24 -5.90 -7.60 -3.12
C ALA A 24 -5.36 -8.58 -2.05
N ASP A 25 -4.55 -9.55 -2.45
CA ASP A 25 -3.95 -10.53 -1.56
C ASP A 25 -3.01 -9.85 -0.54
N THR A 26 -2.22 -8.87 -0.98
CA THR A 26 -1.33 -8.09 -0.10
C THR A 26 -2.14 -7.27 0.91
N THR A 27 -3.21 -6.60 0.46
CA THR A 27 -4.10 -5.84 1.34
C THR A 27 -4.76 -6.74 2.39
N GLU A 28 -5.18 -7.95 2.01
CA GLU A 28 -5.79 -8.89 2.96
C GLU A 28 -4.79 -9.35 4.02
N ILE A 29 -3.54 -9.67 3.64
CA ILE A 29 -2.47 -10.04 4.60
C ILE A 29 -2.27 -8.92 5.63
N ILE A 30 -2.21 -7.66 5.19
CA ILE A 30 -2.05 -6.51 6.09
C ILE A 30 -3.33 -6.33 6.94
N SER A 31 -4.51 -6.50 6.36
CA SER A 31 -5.78 -6.40 7.09
C SER A 31 -5.88 -7.44 8.20
N ASP A 32 -5.50 -8.69 7.92
CA ASP A 32 -5.49 -9.78 8.89
C ASP A 32 -4.55 -9.51 10.06
N HIS A 33 -3.40 -8.87 9.82
CA HIS A 33 -2.54 -8.39 10.90
C HIS A 33 -3.27 -7.40 11.82
N PHE A 34 -3.92 -6.36 11.27
CA PHE A 34 -4.66 -5.40 12.08
C PHE A 34 -5.88 -6.00 12.79
N ARG A 35 -6.51 -7.03 12.20
CA ARG A 35 -7.56 -7.81 12.86
C ARG A 35 -7.01 -8.59 14.05
N ALA A 36 -5.84 -9.22 13.91
CA ALA A 36 -5.16 -9.90 15.02
C ALA A 36 -4.78 -8.94 16.16
N CYS A 37 -4.53 -7.66 15.84
CA CYS A 37 -4.34 -6.59 16.82
C CYS A 37 -5.65 -6.06 17.45
N GLY A 38 -6.81 -6.64 17.12
CA GLY A 38 -8.10 -6.31 17.73
C GLY A 38 -8.93 -5.25 17.00
N HIS A 39 -8.52 -4.80 15.80
CA HIS A 39 -9.34 -3.87 15.03
C HIS A 39 -10.55 -4.57 14.37
N PRO A 40 -11.73 -3.91 14.32
CA PRO A 40 -12.87 -4.39 13.54
C PRO A 40 -12.51 -4.57 12.06
N LYS A 41 -13.11 -5.55 11.38
CA LYS A 41 -12.83 -5.90 9.97
C LYS A 41 -12.78 -4.68 9.05
N SER A 42 -13.80 -3.82 9.09
CA SER A 42 -13.87 -2.62 8.23
C SER A 42 -12.71 -1.65 8.48
N ARG A 43 -12.37 -1.43 9.76
CA ARG A 43 -11.25 -0.55 10.14
C ARG A 43 -9.90 -1.15 9.76
N ALA A 44 -9.70 -2.43 9.99
CA ALA A 44 -8.48 -3.13 9.60
C ALA A 44 -8.25 -3.08 8.09
N TYR A 45 -9.30 -3.29 7.29
CA TYR A 45 -9.24 -3.16 5.83
C TYR A 45 -8.93 -1.73 5.38
N SER A 46 -9.54 -0.72 6.00
CA SER A 46 -9.22 0.68 5.71
C SER A 46 -7.77 1.04 6.04
N ILE A 47 -7.24 0.58 7.17
CA ILE A 47 -5.84 0.78 7.55
C ILE A 47 -4.92 0.09 6.53
N ALA A 48 -5.22 -1.15 6.16
CA ALA A 48 -4.43 -1.89 5.18
C ALA A 48 -4.33 -1.17 3.83
N ASN A 49 -5.45 -0.63 3.31
CA ASN A 49 -5.43 0.17 2.09
C ASN A 49 -4.58 1.43 2.23
N ALA A 50 -4.63 2.11 3.38
CA ALA A 50 -3.81 3.30 3.63
C ALA A 50 -2.31 2.95 3.65
N VAL A 51 -1.92 1.83 4.25
CA VAL A 51 -0.54 1.34 4.26
C VAL A 51 -0.04 1.03 2.86
N VAL A 52 -0.85 0.31 2.05
CA VAL A 52 -0.50 0.00 0.65
C VAL A 52 -0.33 1.28 -0.17
N ALA A 53 -1.27 2.22 -0.07
CA ALA A 53 -1.19 3.49 -0.77
C ALA A 53 0.05 4.33 -0.37
N ALA A 54 0.39 4.36 0.92
CA ALA A 54 1.59 5.04 1.40
C ALA A 54 2.87 4.41 0.85
N ALA A 55 2.95 3.07 0.82
CA ALA A 55 4.08 2.35 0.23
C ALA A 55 4.22 2.58 -1.29
N GLU A 56 3.11 2.62 -2.02
CA GLU A 56 3.10 2.96 -3.46
C GLU A 56 3.59 4.40 -3.71
N GLY A 57 3.11 5.35 -2.90
CA GLY A 57 3.55 6.74 -2.95
C GLY A 57 5.05 6.88 -2.65
N ALA A 58 5.53 6.22 -1.60
CA ALA A 58 6.96 6.22 -1.24
C ALA A 58 7.83 5.62 -2.34
N ARG A 59 7.39 4.53 -3.00
CA ARG A 59 8.10 3.96 -4.16
C ARG A 59 8.21 4.96 -5.30
N THR A 60 7.16 5.74 -5.56
CA THR A 60 7.16 6.78 -6.58
C THR A 60 8.16 7.88 -6.27
N VAL A 61 8.17 8.38 -5.02
CA VAL A 61 9.14 9.38 -4.56
C VAL A 61 10.57 8.85 -4.62
N ALA A 62 10.81 7.63 -4.15
CA ALA A 62 12.13 7.00 -4.17
C ALA A 62 12.71 6.92 -5.58
N ARG A 63 11.87 6.57 -6.56
CA ARG A 63 12.25 6.53 -7.99
C ARG A 63 12.59 7.92 -8.53
N LEU A 64 11.78 8.93 -8.20
CA LEU A 64 12.00 10.32 -8.63
C LEU A 64 13.29 10.90 -8.05
N GLN A 65 13.57 10.62 -6.79
CA GLN A 65 14.73 11.12 -6.07
C GLN A 65 15.98 10.25 -6.23
N ARG A 66 15.86 9.06 -6.83
CA ARG A 66 16.92 8.03 -6.89
C ARG A 66 17.53 7.73 -5.51
N SER A 67 16.69 7.72 -4.49
CA SER A 67 17.07 7.57 -3.08
C SER A 67 16.03 6.75 -2.33
N SER A 68 16.47 5.97 -1.34
CA SER A 68 15.59 5.20 -0.46
C SER A 68 15.13 5.98 0.78
N ALA A 69 15.60 7.21 0.99
CA ALA A 69 15.37 7.98 2.23
C ALA A 69 13.88 8.17 2.59
N VAL A 70 12.99 8.21 1.60
CA VAL A 70 11.54 8.28 1.84
C VAL A 70 10.99 7.04 2.58
N PHE A 71 11.60 5.86 2.40
CA PHE A 71 11.18 4.66 3.13
C PHE A 71 11.58 4.74 4.60
N ASP A 72 12.72 5.35 4.92
CA ASP A 72 13.14 5.58 6.30
C ASP A 72 12.18 6.57 6.98
N ALA A 73 11.86 7.68 6.30
CA ALA A 73 10.88 8.66 6.78
C ALA A 73 9.50 8.04 7.01
N LEU A 74 9.02 7.21 6.06
CA LEU A 74 7.74 6.50 6.19
C LEU A 74 7.75 5.50 7.37
N THR A 75 8.86 4.80 7.57
CA THR A 75 9.03 3.85 8.69
C THR A 75 8.96 4.60 10.02
N THR A 76 9.69 5.71 10.15
CA THR A 76 9.63 6.58 11.33
C THR A 76 8.19 7.01 11.60
N ALA A 77 7.47 7.50 10.58
CA ALA A 77 6.10 7.94 10.74
C ALA A 77 5.14 6.84 11.23
N PHE A 78 5.31 5.60 10.76
CA PHE A 78 4.50 4.49 11.26
C PHE A 78 4.83 4.09 12.70
N VAL A 79 6.08 4.24 13.13
CA VAL A 79 6.50 3.91 14.50
C VAL A 79 6.13 5.02 15.49
N THR A 80 6.28 6.29 15.11
CA THR A 80 6.13 7.45 16.02
C THR A 80 4.78 8.15 15.89
N GLY A 81 4.02 7.89 14.82
CA GLY A 81 2.77 8.58 14.51
C GLY A 81 2.94 10.02 14.01
N HIS A 82 4.15 10.47 13.68
CA HIS A 82 4.45 11.83 13.21
C HIS A 82 5.31 11.83 11.95
N LEU A 83 4.99 12.70 10.99
CA LEU A 83 5.89 13.07 9.90
C LEU A 83 6.62 14.34 10.33
N GLU A 84 7.93 14.26 10.55
CA GLU A 84 8.80 15.44 10.73
C GLU A 84 9.23 16.02 9.38
#